data_AF-A0A842KJ18-F1
#
_entry.id   AF-A0A842KJ18-F1
#
_cell.length_a   1.000
_cell.length_b   1.000
_cell.length_c   1.000
_cell.angle_alpha   90.00
_cell.angle_beta   90.00
_cell.angle_gamma   90.00
#
_symmetry.space_group_name_H-M   'P 1'
#
loop_
_entity.id
_entity.type
_entity.pdbx_description
1 polymer ?
#
loop_
_entity_poly.entity_id
_entity_poly.type
_entity_poly.pdbx_seq_one_letter_code
_entity_poly.pdbx_strand_id
1 'polypeptide(L)' 'MTIEADASDNVGISRVSFYIDNEFRETKYSYPYEWIWDEKVFGLHSIKVIASDFDGNTASAEKTVCIIHI' A
#
# COMPACT_ATOMS: atom_id res chain seq x y z
N MET A 1 -8.18 -1.90 9.52
CA MET A 1 -6.83 -1.38 9.79
C MET A 1 -6.53 -0.29 8.77
N THR A 2 -5.93 0.83 9.19
CA THR A 2 -5.47 1.86 8.25
C THR A 2 -4.05 1.49 7.80
N ILE A 3 -3.82 1.52 6.49
CA ILE A 3 -2.50 1.37 5.87
C ILE A 3 -2.12 2.73 5.31
N GLU A 4 -1.01 3.25 5.81
CA GLU A 4 -0.45 4.54 5.44
C GLU A 4 0.85 4.29 4.67
N ALA A 5 1.07 5.05 3.60
CA ALA A 5 2.28 5.00 2.82
C ALA A 5 2.85 6.42 2.65
N ASP A 6 4.14 6.57 2.94
CA ASP A 6 4.89 7.77 2.58
C ASP A 6 5.70 7.51 1.31
N ALA A 7 5.57 8.41 0.35
CA ALA A 7 6.32 8.38 -0.89
C ALA A 7 6.70 9.80 -1.30
N SER A 8 7.92 9.97 -1.81
CA SER A 8 8.45 11.25 -2.24
C SER A 8 9.26 11.08 -3.51
N ASP A 9 9.09 12.01 -4.43
CA ASP A 9 9.89 12.16 -5.64
C ASP A 9 10.03 13.66 -5.94
N ASN A 10 11.09 14.07 -6.64
CA ASN A 10 11.35 15.49 -6.91
C ASN A 10 10.40 16.10 -7.96
N VAL A 11 9.79 15.27 -8.82
CA VAL A 11 8.77 15.67 -9.81
C VAL A 11 7.38 15.40 -9.23
N GLY A 12 7.22 14.24 -8.61
CA GLY A 12 5.99 13.86 -7.93
C GLY A 12 5.61 12.42 -8.18
N ILE A 13 4.79 11.90 -7.27
CA ILE A 13 4.28 10.53 -7.33
C ILE A 13 2.97 10.54 -8.10
N SER A 14 2.87 9.74 -9.16
CA SER A 14 1.65 9.60 -9.96
C SER A 14 0.60 8.74 -9.26
N ARG A 15 1.04 7.68 -8.56
CA ARG A 15 0.16 6.80 -7.78
C ARG A 15 0.92 5.96 -6.75
N VAL A 16 0.19 5.51 -5.74
CA VAL A 16 0.59 4.46 -4.79
C VAL A 16 -0.45 3.35 -4.84
N SER A 17 -0.01 2.13 -5.19
CA SER A 17 -0.85 0.94 -5.25
C SER A 17 -0.63 0.04 -4.05
N PHE A 18 -1.71 -0.42 -3.43
CA PHE A 18 -1.75 -1.25 -2.24
C PHE A 18 -2.10 -2.69 -2.62
N TYR A 19 -1.40 -3.64 -2.00
CA TYR A 19 -1.56 -5.07 -2.23
C TYR A 19 -1.60 -5.81 -0.90
N ILE A 20 -2.43 -6.86 -0.84
CA ILE A 20 -2.46 -7.84 0.23
C ILE A 20 -2.16 -9.20 -0.39
N ASP A 21 -1.17 -9.90 0.15
CA ASP A 21 -0.74 -11.22 -0.34
C ASP A 21 -0.45 -11.24 -1.84
N ASN A 22 0.20 -10.18 -2.33
CA ASN A 22 0.49 -9.89 -3.74
C ASN A 22 -0.72 -9.63 -4.65
N GLU A 23 -1.94 -9.65 -4.12
CA GLU A 23 -3.13 -9.27 -4.85
C GLU A 23 -3.40 -7.77 -4.75
N PHE A 24 -3.76 -7.14 -5.87
CA PHE A 24 -4.13 -5.73 -5.90
C PHE A 24 -5.38 -5.46 -5.06
N ARG A 25 -5.40 -4.32 -4.37
CA ARG A 25 -6.55 -3.88 -3.55
C ARG A 25 -7.00 -2.47 -3.89
N GLU A 26 -6.09 -1.52 -3.90
CA GLU A 26 -6.45 -0.11 -4.01
C GLU A 26 -5.31 0.71 -4.63
N THR A 27 -5.64 1.85 -5.22
CA THR A 27 -4.68 2.87 -5.65
C THR A 27 -5.06 4.25 -5.11
N LYS A 28 -4.06 5.01 -4.65
CA LYS A 28 -4.21 6.43 -4.29
C LYS A 28 -3.34 7.30 -5.20
N TYR A 29 -3.91 8.40 -5.67
CA TYR A 29 -3.29 9.30 -6.66
C TYR A 29 -2.78 10.61 -6.05
N SER A 30 -3.05 10.86 -4.77
CA SER A 30 -2.67 12.09 -4.06
C SER A 30 -2.35 11.80 -2.61
N TYR A 31 -1.40 12.54 -2.04
CA TYR A 31 -1.11 12.54 -0.61
C TYR A 31 -2.28 13.16 0.18
N PRO A 32 -2.65 12.62 1.36
CA PRO A 32 -2.06 11.47 2.04
C PRO A 32 -2.45 10.13 1.39
N TYR A 33 -1.49 9.21 1.26
CA TYR A 33 -1.72 7.89 0.67
C TYR A 33 -2.19 6.90 1.75
N GLU A 34 -3.50 6.90 1.97
CA GLU A 34 -4.14 6.09 3.00
C GLU A 34 -5.19 5.15 2.41
N TRP A 35 -5.21 3.91 2.89
CA TRP A 35 -6.26 2.94 2.57
C TRP A 35 -6.76 2.25 3.84
N ILE A 36 -8.09 2.16 3.98
CA ILE A 36 -8.73 1.41 5.04
C ILE A 36 -8.93 -0.02 4.56
N TRP A 37 -8.20 -0.96 5.16
CA TRP A 37 -8.37 -2.39 4.95
C TRP A 37 -9.34 -2.94 6.01
N ASP A 38 -10.57 -3.25 5.61
CA ASP A 38 -11.69 -3.65 6.47
C ASP A 38 -12.12 -5.12 6.29
N GLU A 39 -11.35 -5.91 5.54
CA GLU A 39 -11.62 -7.33 5.33
C GLU A 39 -11.44 -8.14 6.62
N LYS A 40 -12.30 -9.13 6.83
CA LYS A 40 -12.17 -10.10 7.93
C LYS A 40 -11.28 -11.25 7.51
N VAL A 41 -10.00 -11.14 7.85
CA VAL A 41 -8.98 -12.17 7.59
C VAL A 41 -8.35 -12.66 8.89
N PHE A 42 -7.61 -13.78 8.83
CA PHE A 42 -6.93 -14.36 9.98
C PHE A 42 -5.58 -14.94 9.57
N GLY A 43 -4.59 -14.75 10.44
CA GLY A 43 -3.23 -15.25 10.24
C GLY A 43 -2.28 -14.19 9.70
N LEU A 44 -1.21 -14.64 9.06
CA LEU A 44 -0.19 -13.78 8.49
C LEU A 44 -0.59 -13.30 7.10
N HIS A 45 -0.49 -11.99 6.88
CA HIS A 45 -0.72 -11.34 5.59
C HIS A 45 0.44 -10.43 5.25
N SER A 46 0.85 -10.43 3.99
CA SER A 46 1.86 -9.49 3.49
C SER A 46 1.19 -8.26 2.88
N ILE A 47 1.49 -7.09 3.43
CA ILE A 47 1.07 -5.80 2.90
C ILE A 47 2.21 -5.26 2.06
N LYS A 48 1.94 -5.00 0.78
CA LYS A 48 2.91 -4.39 -0.13
C LYS A 48 2.34 -3.11 -0.71
N VAL A 49 3.15 -2.06 -0.78
CA VAL A 49 2.83 -0.81 -1.46
C VAL A 49 3.84 -0.55 -2.56
N ILE A 50 3.37 -0.01 -3.69
CA ILE A 50 4.22 0.37 -4.82
C ILE A 50 3.90 1.80 -5.21
N ALA A 51 4.86 2.71 -5.04
CA ALA A 51 4.80 4.06 -5.55
C ALA A 51 5.31 4.08 -6.99
N SER A 52 4.64 4.84 -7.86
CA SER A 52 5.07 5.10 -9.24
C SER A 52 5.14 6.61 -9.46
N ASP A 53 6.18 7.11 -10.12
CA ASP A 53 6.26 8.50 -10.57
C ASP A 53 5.55 8.68 -11.94
N PHE A 54 5.67 9.86 -12.54
CA PHE A 54 5.09 10.15 -13.86
C PHE A 54 5.91 9.60 -15.04
N ASP A 55 7.18 9.26 -14.81
CA ASP A 55 8.11 8.72 -15.83
C ASP A 55 8.13 7.18 -15.84
N GLY A 56 7.38 6.54 -14.93
CA GLY A 56 7.25 5.09 -14.83
C GLY A 56 8.27 4.43 -13.89
N ASN A 57 9.08 5.20 -13.16
CA ASN A 57 9.93 4.63 -12.11
C ASN A 57 9.06 4.18 -10.93
N THR A 58 9.51 3.13 -10.25
CA THR A 58 8.78 2.56 -9.13
C THR A 58 9.67 2.26 -7.93
N ALA A 59 9.10 2.44 -6.74
CA ALA A 59 9.68 1.97 -5.49
C ALA A 59 8.61 1.21 -4.69
N SER A 60 9.01 0.21 -3.91
CA SER A 60 8.08 -0.61 -3.13
C SER A 60 8.52 -0.78 -1.68
N ALA A 61 7.55 -0.93 -0.79
CA ALA A 61 7.76 -1.34 0.59
C ALA A 61 6.82 -2.50 0.94
N GLU A 62 7.26 -3.40 1.83
CA GLU A 62 6.51 -4.59 2.22
C GLU A 62 6.59 -4.80 3.74
N LYS A 63 5.48 -5.21 4.35
CA LYS A 63 5.38 -5.52 5.77
C LYS A 63 4.40 -6.66 6.01
N THR A 64 4.84 -7.66 6.76
CA THR A 64 3.96 -8.74 7.23
C THR A 64 3.24 -8.33 8.51
N VAL A 65 1.95 -8.60 8.58
CA VAL A 65 1.10 -8.41 9.76
C VAL A 65 0.45 -9.73 10.16
N CYS A 66 0.23 -9.95 11.45
CA CYS A 66 -0.57 -11.06 11.95
C CYS A 66 -1.92 -10.51 12.43
N ILE A 67 -3.01 -10.96 11.81
CA ILE A 67 -4.37 -10.62 12.20
C ILE A 67 -4.94 -11.75 13.04
N ILE A 68 -5.22 -11.44 14.31
CA ILE A 68 -5.87 -12.34 15.25
C ILE A 68 -7.22 -11.76 15.65
N HIS A 69 -8.25 -12.61 15.73
CA HIS A 69 -9.51 -12.25 16.37
C HIS A 69 -9.44 -12.65 17.85
N ILE A 70 -9.67 -11.69 18.73
CA ILE A 70 -9.81 -11.88 20.19
C ILE A 70 -11.29 -11.92 20.53
#